data_AF-A0A815ZS21-F1
#
_entry.id   AF-A0A815ZS21-F1
#
_cell.length_a   1.000
_cell.length_b   1.000
_cell.length_c   1.000
_cell.angle_alpha   90.00
_cell.angle_beta   90.00
_cell.angle_gamma   90.00
#
_symmetry.space_group_name_H-M   'P 1'
#
loop_
_entity.id
_entity.type
_entity.pdbx_description
1 polymer ?
#
loop_
_entity_poly.entity_id
_entity_poly.type
_entity_poly.pdbx_seq_one_letter_code
_entity_poly.pdbx_strand_id
1 'polypeptide(L)'
;MDKMTTNEAQCFLCNKHTSTYSCQGCSNEFCLEDFTKHRQDLTEEFKTIINNYDRFRENLQERKEKPQYYYAYIDINQWEKNSIEIIRQTARQCRQTFLKAI
;
A
#
# COMPACT_ATOMS: atom_id res chain seq x y z
N MET A 1 6.86 -6.60 -32.29
CA MET A 1 6.55 -7.69 -33.25
C MET A 1 7.03 -8.98 -32.61
N ASP A 2 6.14 -9.67 -31.90
CA ASP A 2 6.49 -10.92 -31.22
C ASP A 2 6.64 -12.02 -32.27
N LYS A 3 7.81 -12.66 -32.28
CA LYS A 3 8.17 -13.72 -33.23
C LYS A 3 7.28 -14.94 -32.97
N MET A 4 6.42 -15.28 -33.92
CA MET A 4 5.65 -16.53 -33.93
C MET A 4 6.56 -17.69 -34.31
N THR A 5 6.80 -18.61 -33.38
CA THR A 5 7.48 -19.88 -33.64
C THR A 5 6.48 -20.97 -33.30
N THR A 6 5.83 -21.53 -34.32
CA THR A 6 4.86 -22.62 -34.16
C THR A 6 5.62 -23.94 -34.01
N ASN A 7 5.68 -24.45 -32.78
CA ASN A 7 6.09 -25.83 -32.51
C ASN A 7 4.83 -26.66 -32.16
N GLU A 8 4.72 -27.86 -32.71
CA GLU A 8 3.76 -28.85 -32.22
C GLU A 8 4.19 -29.25 -30.81
N ALA A 9 3.46 -28.78 -29.81
CA ALA A 9 3.72 -29.08 -28.41
C ALA A 9 2.41 -29.23 -27.64
N GLN A 10 2.53 -29.62 -26.37
CA GLN A 10 1.39 -29.81 -25.49
C GLN A 10 1.05 -28.47 -24.81
N CYS A 11 -0.22 -28.04 -24.90
CA CYS A 11 -0.70 -26.89 -24.15
C CYS A 11 -0.60 -27.14 -22.64
N PHE A 12 -0.02 -26.21 -21.88
CA PHE A 12 0.15 -26.26 -20.44
C PHE A 12 -1.18 -26.35 -19.66
N LEU A 13 -2.26 -25.76 -20.19
CA LEU A 13 -3.56 -25.74 -19.50
C LEU A 13 -4.47 -26.91 -19.90
N CYS A 14 -4.71 -27.12 -21.19
CA CYS A 14 -5.66 -28.14 -21.65
C CYS A 14 -5.02 -29.46 -22.09
N ASN A 15 -3.69 -29.59 -22.06
CA ASN A 15 -2.93 -30.79 -22.45
C ASN A 15 -3.13 -31.27 -23.90
N LYS A 16 -3.75 -30.46 -24.77
CA LYS A 16 -3.87 -30.78 -26.19
C LYS A 16 -2.52 -30.63 -26.89
N HIS A 17 -2.12 -31.64 -27.66
CA HIS A 17 -1.01 -31.53 -28.61
C HIS A 17 -1.49 -30.77 -29.85
N THR A 18 -0.97 -29.58 -30.06
CA THR A 18 -1.36 -28.70 -31.18
C THR A 18 -0.28 -27.65 -31.44
N SER A 19 -0.52 -26.76 -32.40
CA SER A 19 0.26 -25.53 -32.53
C SER A 19 0.13 -24.68 -31.27
N THR A 20 1.26 -24.43 -30.62
CA THR A 20 1.33 -23.68 -29.35
C THR A 20 2.03 -22.34 -29.52
N TYR A 21 1.77 -21.46 -28.56
CA TYR A 21 2.33 -20.13 -28.40
C TYR A 21 2.99 -20.02 -27.03
N SER A 22 4.21 -19.50 -27.04
CA SER A 22 5.03 -19.38 -25.84
C SER A 22 4.77 -18.06 -25.12
N CYS A 23 4.46 -18.13 -23.82
CA CYS A 23 4.52 -16.96 -22.94
C CYS A 23 5.90 -16.91 -22.28
N GLN A 24 6.76 -15.97 -22.69
CA GLN A 24 8.10 -15.84 -22.13
C GLN A 24 8.10 -15.51 -20.63
N GLY A 25 7.14 -14.71 -20.17
CA GLY A 25 7.03 -14.34 -18.75
C GLY A 25 6.68 -15.52 -17.84
N CYS A 26 5.84 -16.44 -18.32
CA CYS A 26 5.44 -17.64 -17.57
C CYS A 26 6.28 -18.87 -17.90
N SER A 27 7.10 -18.80 -18.96
CA SER A 27 7.88 -19.94 -19.49
C SER A 27 7.01 -21.17 -19.81
N ASN A 28 5.80 -20.95 -20.31
CA ASN A 28 4.82 -21.99 -20.63
C ASN A 28 4.30 -21.87 -22.07
N GLU A 29 3.92 -23.01 -22.65
CA GLU A 29 3.33 -23.11 -24.00
C GLU A 29 1.81 -23.28 -23.92
N PHE A 30 1.06 -22.58 -24.76
CA PHE A 30 -0.40 -22.58 -24.73
C PHE A 30 -0.98 -22.74 -26.14
N CYS A 31 -2.15 -23.38 -26.27
CA CYS A 31 -2.92 -23.28 -27.52
C CYS A 31 -3.46 -21.85 -27.68
N LEU A 32 -3.89 -21.46 -28.88
CA LEU A 32 -4.32 -20.08 -29.17
C LEU A 32 -5.42 -19.57 -28.21
N GLU A 33 -6.40 -20.42 -27.91
CA GLU A 33 -7.53 -20.10 -27.04
C GLU A 33 -7.05 -19.82 -25.61
N ASP A 34 -6.30 -20.77 -25.04
CA ASP A 34 -5.74 -20.66 -23.69
C ASP A 34 -4.73 -19.52 -23.57
N PHE A 35 -3.94 -19.25 -24.61
CA PHE A 35 -3.01 -18.12 -24.66
C PHE A 35 -3.74 -16.78 -24.64
N THR A 36 -4.86 -16.68 -25.36
CA THR A 36 -5.67 -15.46 -25.41
C THR A 36 -6.33 -15.20 -24.07
N LYS A 37 -6.89 -16.23 -23.44
CA LYS A 37 -7.45 -16.16 -22.09
C LYS A 37 -6.39 -15.77 -21.07
N HIS A 38 -5.23 -16.43 -21.09
CA HIS A 38 -4.10 -16.11 -20.21
C HIS A 38 -3.69 -14.64 -20.29
N ARG A 39 -3.61 -14.06 -21.50
CA ARG A 39 -3.31 -12.63 -21.66
C ARG A 39 -4.42 -11.71 -21.14
N GLN A 40 -5.68 -12.11 -21.27
CA GLN A 40 -6.81 -11.36 -20.71
C GLN A 40 -6.76 -11.36 -19.19
N ASP A 41 -6.54 -12.53 -18.57
CA ASP A 41 -6.41 -12.66 -17.12
C ASP A 41 -5.29 -11.77 -16.57
N LEU A 42 -4.10 -11.81 -17.20
CA LEU A 42 -2.98 -10.91 -16.86
C LEU A 42 -3.33 -9.43 -16.99
N THR A 43 -4.14 -9.06 -17.99
CA THR A 43 -4.56 -7.68 -18.20
C THR A 43 -5.48 -7.21 -17.07
N GLU A 44 -6.40 -8.06 -16.62
CA GLU A 44 -7.31 -7.74 -15.51
C GLU A 44 -6.58 -7.69 -14.16
N GLU A 45 -5.63 -8.59 -13.92
CA GLU A 45 -4.74 -8.53 -12.76
C GLU A 45 -3.94 -7.22 -12.75
N PHE A 46 -3.39 -6.81 -13.88
CA PHE A 46 -2.62 -5.58 -13.99
C PHE A 46 -3.47 -4.33 -13.73
N LYS A 47 -4.71 -4.28 -14.25
CA LYS A 47 -5.68 -3.21 -13.92
C LYS A 47 -5.95 -3.14 -12.42
N THR A 48 -6.10 -4.29 -11.77
CA THR A 48 -6.31 -4.36 -10.33
C THR A 48 -5.13 -3.78 -9.55
N ILE A 49 -3.90 -4.08 -9.97
CA ILE A 49 -2.68 -3.53 -9.37
C ILE A 49 -2.64 -2.00 -9.52
N ILE A 50 -2.93 -1.47 -10.72
CA ILE A 50 -2.98 -0.03 -10.98
C ILE A 50 -4.01 0.66 -10.08
N ASN A 51 -5.25 0.13 -10.05
CA ASN A 51 -6.32 0.70 -9.23
C ASN A 51 -5.96 0.71 -7.73
N ASN A 52 -5.31 -0.34 -7.24
CA ASN A 52 -4.85 -0.40 -5.85
C ASN A 52 -3.74 0.61 -5.57
N TYR A 53 -2.81 0.80 -6.51
CA TYR A 53 -1.76 1.80 -6.42
C TYR A 53 -2.33 3.23 -6.37
N ASP A 54 -3.26 3.56 -7.27
CA ASP A 54 -3.89 4.89 -7.32
C ASP A 54 -4.66 5.18 -6.03
N ARG A 55 -5.50 4.23 -5.56
CA ARG A 55 -6.20 4.36 -4.29
C ARG A 55 -5.25 4.52 -3.10
N PHE A 56 -4.14 3.80 -3.09
CA PHE A 56 -3.15 3.94 -2.02
C PHE A 56 -2.50 5.34 -2.03
N ARG A 57 -2.18 5.85 -3.22
CA ARG A 57 -1.62 7.19 -3.39
C ARG A 57 -2.59 8.28 -2.94
N GLU A 58 -3.86 8.18 -3.30
CA GLU A 58 -4.92 9.10 -2.85
C GLU A 58 -5.05 9.08 -1.32
N ASN A 59 -5.12 7.89 -0.71
CA ASN A 59 -5.19 7.75 0.75
C ASN A 59 -3.98 8.39 1.46
N LEU A 60 -2.78 8.28 0.88
CA LEU A 60 -1.59 8.94 1.42
C LEU A 60 -1.67 10.47 1.30
N GLN A 61 -2.23 10.99 0.21
CA GLN A 61 -2.43 12.42 0.02
C GLN A 61 -3.48 12.96 1.00
N GLU A 62 -4.62 12.29 1.16
CA GLU A 62 -5.65 12.68 2.13
C GLU A 62 -5.12 12.69 3.58
N ARG A 63 -4.24 11.74 3.94
CA ARG A 63 -3.60 11.75 5.27
C ARG A 63 -2.71 12.97 5.47
N LYS A 64 -2.00 13.44 4.44
CA LYS A 64 -1.19 14.66 4.52
C LYS A 64 -2.03 15.90 4.75
N GLU A 65 -3.25 15.93 4.23
CA GLU A 65 -4.18 17.06 4.37
C GLU A 65 -4.85 17.14 5.75
N LYS A 66 -4.76 16.09 6.58
CA LYS A 66 -5.30 16.09 7.94
C LYS A 66 -4.23 15.80 8.99
N PRO A 67 -3.28 16.74 9.22
CA PRO A 67 -2.14 16.54 10.12
C PRO A 67 -2.53 16.17 11.55
N GLN A 68 -3.72 16.59 11.98
CA GLN A 68 -4.26 16.38 13.32
C GLN A 68 -4.47 14.91 13.69
N TYR A 69 -4.51 13.99 12.70
CA TYR A 69 -4.63 12.55 12.95
C TYR A 69 -3.28 11.81 12.99
N TYR A 70 -2.16 12.50 12.75
CA TYR A 70 -0.85 11.87 12.94
C TYR A 70 -0.55 11.70 14.42
N TYR A 71 0.01 10.54 14.78
CA TYR A 71 0.45 10.24 16.14
C TYR A 71 1.34 11.34 16.71
N ALA A 72 2.25 11.89 15.91
CA ALA A 72 3.11 13.00 16.33
C ALA A 72 2.32 14.25 16.77
N TYR A 73 1.20 14.58 16.13
CA TYR A 73 0.34 15.70 16.54
C TYR A 73 -0.34 15.42 17.89
N ILE A 74 -0.81 14.19 18.09
CA ILE A 74 -1.38 13.74 19.37
C ILE A 74 -0.33 13.83 20.49
N ASP A 75 0.89 13.37 20.22
CA ASP A 75 2.00 13.39 21.18
C ASP A 75 2.41 14.81 21.55
N ILE A 76 2.46 15.73 20.58
CA ILE A 76 2.72 17.16 20.82
C ILE A 76 1.65 17.74 21.74
N ASN A 77 0.37 17.49 21.48
CA ASN A 77 -0.72 17.99 22.33
C ASN A 77 -0.66 17.41 23.74
N GLN A 78 -0.29 16.13 23.88
CA GLN A 78 -0.15 15.49 25.18
C GLN A 78 1.03 16.08 25.96
N TRP A 79 2.17 16.28 25.29
CA TRP A 79 3.35 16.93 25.85
C TRP A 79 3.04 18.36 26.31
N GLU A 80 2.31 19.14 25.53
CA GLU A 80 1.90 20.50 25.89
C GLU A 80 1.03 20.50 27.16
N LYS A 81 -0.01 19.66 27.19
CA LYS A 81 -0.90 19.52 28.36
C LYS A 81 -0.13 19.13 29.62
N ASN A 82 0.75 18.14 29.53
CA ASN A 82 1.56 17.68 30.65
C ASN A 82 2.49 18.78 31.16
N SER A 83 3.11 19.53 30.25
CA SER A 83 4.03 20.62 30.59
C SER A 83 3.31 21.76 31.33
N ILE A 84 2.12 22.15 30.86
CA ILE A 84 1.29 23.16 31.52
C ILE A 84 0.92 22.72 32.94
N GLU A 85 0.56 21.45 33.12
CA GLU A 85 0.18 20.94 34.44
C GLU A 85 1.35 20.95 35.42
N ILE A 86 2.55 20.54 34.98
CA ILE A 86 3.78 20.60 35.78
C ILE A 86 4.07 22.05 36.22
N ILE A 87 3.96 23.01 35.29
CA ILE A 87 4.18 24.43 35.59
C ILE A 87 3.16 24.92 36.63
N ARG A 88 1.88 24.56 36.48
CA ARG A 88 0.81 24.95 37.42
C ARG A 88 1.03 24.37 38.81
N GLN A 89 1.40 23.09 38.90
CA GLN A 89 1.67 22.41 40.17
C GLN A 89 2.87 23.05 40.87
N THR A 90 3.96 23.27 40.14
CA THR A 90 5.17 23.91 40.66
C THR A 90 4.86 25.32 41.16
N ALA A 91 4.16 26.14 40.38
CA ALA A 91 3.77 27.48 40.79
C ALA A 91 2.89 27.47 42.06
N ARG A 92 1.96 26.50 42.18
CA ARG A 92 1.13 26.33 43.38
C ARG A 92 1.98 25.98 44.59
N GLN A 93 2.91 25.05 44.46
CA GLN A 93 3.83 24.65 45.53
C GLN A 93 4.69 25.84 45.99
N CYS A 94 5.30 26.58 45.06
CA CYS A 94 6.09 27.77 45.39
C CYS A 94 5.28 28.82 46.16
N ARG A 95 4.04 29.09 45.73
CA ARG A 95 3.14 30.02 46.44
C ARG A 95 2.82 29.54 47.84
N GLN A 96 2.55 28.25 48.02
CA GLN A 96 2.28 27.68 49.35
C GLN A 96 3.51 27.76 50.27
N THR A 97 4.70 27.46 49.75
CA THR A 97 5.95 27.58 50.50
C THR A 97 6.20 29.04 50.90
N PHE A 98 5.99 29.98 49.99
CA PHE A 98 6.12 31.41 50.28
C PHE A 98 5.17 31.83 51.41
N LEU A 99 3.88 31.51 51.32
CA LEU A 99 2.88 31.85 52.33
C LEU A 99 3.14 31.22 53.71
N LYS A 100 3.82 30.07 53.77
CA LYS A 100 4.21 29.44 55.04
C LYS A 100 5.46 30.08 55.68
N ALA A 101 6.24 30.81 54.89
CA ALA A 101 7.49 31.43 55.31
C ALA A 101 7.32 32.88 55.80
N ILE A 102 6.12 33.45 55.69
CA ILE A 102 5.70 34.76 56.21
C ILE A 102 4.77 34.54 57.39
#